data_AF-A0A7C2IHB1-F1
#
_entry.id   AF-A0A7C2IHB1-F1
#
_cell.length_a   1.000
_cell.length_b   1.000
_cell.length_c   1.000
_cell.angle_alpha   90.00
_cell.angle_beta   90.00
_cell.angle_gamma   90.00
#
_symmetry.space_group_name_H-M   'P 1'
#
loop_
_entity.id
_entity.type
_entity.pdbx_description
1 polymer ?
#
loop_
_entity_poly.entity_id
_entity_poly.type
_entity_poly.pdbx_seq_one_letter_code
_entity_poly.pdbx_strand_id
1 'polypeptide(L)'
;MPHEPEHINLKIFAREPAPRNLAGAIPVFHRWIQDSALNELLIDVADYRHVPAGPGVILVGFEANYSLDLTESRLGLLYNRKKPLPGSLADKLRQAWESAWAACRRLEQEPEFRGEMRFDANSCEVIFNDRLLAPNTPETFEALRPELEEFFAGLWGARTFTLARVGEPRERLRVHAAKAPA
;
A
#
# COMPACT_ATOMS: atom_id res chain seq x y z
N MET A 1 -20.98 16.01 9.18
CA MET A 1 -20.50 14.89 8.35
C MET A 1 -19.65 14.02 9.28
N PRO A 2 -19.91 12.71 9.44
CA PRO A 2 -18.91 11.86 10.09
C PRO A 2 -17.62 11.99 9.25
N HIS A 3 -16.51 12.25 9.92
CA HIS A 3 -15.25 12.58 9.25
C HIS A 3 -14.78 11.37 8.42
N GLU A 4 -14.52 11.57 7.13
CA GLU A 4 -13.93 10.55 6.26
C GLU A 4 -12.55 10.13 6.77
N PRO A 5 -12.13 8.88 6.54
CA PRO A 5 -10.77 8.46 6.85
C PRO A 5 -9.73 9.32 6.11
N GLU A 6 -8.66 9.70 6.82
CA GLU A 6 -7.57 10.54 6.30
C GLU A 6 -6.27 9.73 6.15
N HIS A 7 -6.05 8.72 7.00
CA HIS A 7 -4.83 7.93 7.04
C HIS A 7 -5.05 6.55 6.41
N ILE A 8 -4.78 6.46 5.12
CA ILE A 8 -4.95 5.25 4.33
C ILE A 8 -3.59 4.60 4.07
N ASN A 9 -3.55 3.27 4.14
CA ASN A 9 -2.48 2.51 3.54
C ASN A 9 -2.96 1.77 2.31
N LEU A 10 -2.07 1.62 1.35
CA LEU A 10 -2.28 0.81 0.15
C LEU A 10 -1.09 -0.12 -0.02
N LYS A 11 -1.35 -1.44 -0.02
CA LYS A 11 -0.33 -2.48 -0.22
C LYS A 11 -0.50 -3.11 -1.59
N ILE A 12 0.48 -2.94 -2.47
CA ILE A 12 0.55 -3.67 -3.76
C ILE A 12 1.43 -4.89 -3.55
N PHE A 13 0.91 -6.08 -3.84
CA PHE A 13 1.62 -7.33 -3.55
C PHE A 13 2.73 -7.61 -4.54
N ALA A 14 3.82 -8.21 -4.06
CA ALA A 14 4.81 -8.83 -4.91
C ALA A 14 4.25 -10.13 -5.52
N ARG A 15 4.70 -10.46 -6.74
CA ARG A 15 4.43 -11.75 -7.37
C ARG A 15 5.34 -12.81 -6.75
N GLU A 16 4.79 -14.00 -6.54
CA GLU A 16 5.58 -15.15 -6.14
C GLU A 16 6.26 -15.81 -7.36
N PRO A 17 7.50 -16.33 -7.22
CA PRO A 17 8.33 -16.27 -6.02
C PRO A 17 8.90 -14.87 -5.76
N ALA A 18 8.71 -14.36 -4.54
CA ALA A 18 9.22 -13.05 -4.13
C ALA A 18 10.60 -13.15 -3.44
N PRO A 19 11.43 -12.08 -3.48
CA PRO A 19 12.72 -12.06 -2.79
C PRO A 19 12.54 -12.22 -1.29
N ARG A 20 13.27 -13.17 -0.70
CA ARG A 20 13.25 -13.40 0.76
C ARG A 20 14.20 -12.47 1.52
N ASN A 21 15.26 -12.03 0.86
CA ASN A 21 16.23 -11.11 1.44
C ASN A 21 15.97 -9.69 0.93
N LEU A 22 15.54 -8.81 1.84
CA LEU A 22 15.25 -7.40 1.52
C LEU A 22 16.45 -6.47 1.80
N ALA A 23 17.66 -7.01 2.07
CA ALA A 23 18.85 -6.20 2.36
C ALA A 23 19.15 -5.14 1.30
N GLY A 24 18.93 -5.47 0.03
CA GLY A 24 19.15 -4.56 -1.10
C GLY A 24 18.28 -3.30 -1.06
N ALA A 25 17.18 -3.30 -0.29
CA ALA A 25 16.31 -2.13 -0.19
C ALA A 25 16.97 -0.96 0.52
N ILE A 26 17.88 -1.22 1.47
CA ILE A 26 18.53 -0.18 2.27
C ILE A 26 19.38 0.75 1.38
N PRO A 27 20.36 0.25 0.59
CA PRO A 27 21.12 1.11 -0.31
C PRO A 27 20.25 1.74 -1.41
N VAL A 28 19.22 1.03 -1.91
CA VAL A 28 18.24 1.59 -2.85
C VAL A 28 17.53 2.81 -2.27
N PHE A 29 16.97 2.69 -1.07
CA PHE A 29 16.22 3.77 -0.43
C PHE A 29 17.11 4.95 -0.03
N HIS A 30 18.36 4.71 0.36
CA HIS A 30 19.32 5.82 0.54
C HIS A 30 19.61 6.57 -0.77
N ARG A 31 19.75 5.87 -1.91
CA ARG A 31 19.84 6.55 -3.21
C ARG A 31 18.59 7.35 -3.52
N TRP A 32 17.41 6.79 -3.27
CA TRP A 32 16.15 7.49 -3.52
C TRP A 32 16.03 8.79 -2.71
N ILE A 33 16.49 8.78 -1.46
CA ILE A 33 16.59 10.00 -0.62
C ILE A 33 17.53 11.01 -1.27
N GLN A 34 18.74 10.60 -1.66
CA GLN A 34 19.75 11.47 -2.25
C GLN A 34 19.28 12.10 -3.58
N ASP A 35 18.59 11.31 -4.40
CA ASP A 35 18.16 11.71 -5.74
C ASP A 35 16.79 12.40 -5.76
N SER A 36 16.12 12.54 -4.60
CA SER A 36 14.73 13.03 -4.53
C SER A 36 13.81 12.26 -5.49
N ALA A 37 13.92 10.93 -5.44
CA ALA A 37 13.40 10.03 -6.47
C ALA A 37 11.87 9.93 -6.55
N LEU A 38 11.16 10.42 -5.54
CA LEU A 38 9.70 10.37 -5.40
C LEU A 38 9.17 11.79 -5.10
N ASN A 39 7.86 11.97 -5.21
CA ASN A 39 7.24 13.29 -5.01
C ASN A 39 7.21 13.72 -3.53
N GLU A 40 7.11 12.76 -2.60
CA GLU A 40 7.19 13.03 -1.16
C GLU A 40 8.63 13.36 -0.72
N LEU A 41 8.76 14.15 0.34
CA LEU A 41 10.05 14.46 0.95
C LEU A 41 10.57 13.23 1.69
N LEU A 42 11.58 12.56 1.15
CA LEU A 42 12.20 11.38 1.75
C LEU A 42 13.25 11.78 2.81
N ILE A 43 13.24 11.11 3.97
CA ILE A 43 13.99 11.54 5.16
C ILE A 43 15.00 10.47 5.60
N ASP A 44 14.53 9.23 5.83
CA ASP A 44 15.34 8.20 6.48
C ASP A 44 14.93 6.78 6.07
N VAL A 45 15.75 5.79 6.43
CA VAL A 45 15.49 4.36 6.22
C VAL A 45 15.54 3.60 7.54
N ALA A 46 14.49 2.83 7.85
CA ALA A 46 14.43 1.98 9.03
C ALA A 46 14.45 0.49 8.65
N ASP A 47 15.27 -0.29 9.36
CA ASP A 47 15.45 -1.73 9.12
C ASP A 47 14.76 -2.59 10.20
N TYR A 48 13.64 -3.19 9.82
CA TYR A 48 12.86 -4.14 10.63
C TYR A 48 12.90 -5.57 10.07
N ARG A 49 13.87 -5.93 9.22
CA ARG A 49 13.96 -7.28 8.64
C ARG A 49 14.10 -8.40 9.69
N HIS A 50 14.52 -8.05 10.90
CA HIS A 50 14.62 -8.97 12.04
C HIS A 50 13.25 -9.33 12.66
N VAL A 51 12.17 -8.61 12.31
CA VAL A 51 10.81 -8.87 12.80
C VAL A 51 10.10 -9.84 11.84
N PRO A 52 9.79 -11.08 12.27
CA PRO A 52 9.07 -12.04 11.42
C PRO A 52 7.69 -11.51 11.02
N ALA A 53 7.33 -11.67 9.75
CA ALA A 53 6.08 -11.13 9.18
C ALA A 53 5.83 -9.65 9.53
N GLY A 54 6.92 -8.87 9.63
CA GLY A 54 6.89 -7.48 10.05
C GLY A 54 7.02 -6.48 8.90
N PRO A 55 7.31 -5.21 9.22
CA PRO A 55 7.39 -4.12 8.25
C PRO A 55 8.53 -4.20 7.23
N GLY A 56 9.48 -5.12 7.41
CA GLY A 56 10.64 -5.29 6.53
C GLY A 56 11.54 -4.05 6.51
N VAL A 57 11.67 -3.37 5.38
CA VAL A 57 12.46 -2.12 5.26
C VAL A 57 11.53 -0.97 4.96
N ILE A 58 11.61 0.10 5.74
CA ILE A 58 10.76 1.28 5.64
C ILE A 58 11.58 2.47 5.14
N LEU A 59 11.17 3.07 4.03
CA LEU A 59 11.56 4.41 3.60
C LEU A 59 10.61 5.43 4.21
N VAL A 60 11.13 6.23 5.14
CA VAL A 60 10.40 7.24 5.88
C VAL A 60 10.41 8.55 5.08
N GLY A 61 9.23 9.01 4.66
CA GLY A 61 9.04 10.35 4.08
C GLY A 61 8.25 11.27 5.01
N PHE A 62 8.17 12.56 4.71
CA PHE A 62 7.42 13.51 5.54
C PHE A 62 5.90 13.31 5.43
N GLU A 63 5.41 13.17 4.20
CA GLU A 63 3.99 13.03 3.89
C GLU A 63 3.50 11.58 3.96
N ALA A 64 4.38 10.63 3.61
CA ALA A 64 4.05 9.21 3.56
C ALA A 64 5.29 8.34 3.82
N ASN A 65 5.07 7.11 4.25
CA ASN A 65 6.10 6.07 4.29
C ASN A 65 5.88 5.07 3.16
N TYR A 66 6.97 4.49 2.67
CA TYR A 66 6.99 3.35 1.76
C TYR A 66 7.67 2.19 2.45
N SER A 67 7.12 0.98 2.40
CA SER A 67 7.75 -0.19 3.05
C SER A 67 7.73 -1.41 2.14
N LEU A 68 8.81 -2.18 2.13
CA LEU A 68 8.76 -3.57 1.67
C LEU A 68 8.25 -4.42 2.83
N ASP A 69 6.94 -4.49 2.94
CA ASP A 69 6.21 -5.03 4.09
C ASP A 69 5.88 -6.51 3.91
N LEU A 70 6.12 -7.29 4.97
CA LEU A 70 5.88 -8.74 5.05
C LEU A 70 4.71 -9.09 5.99
N THR A 71 3.93 -8.09 6.44
CA THR A 71 2.72 -8.34 7.24
C THR A 71 1.79 -9.32 6.51
N GLU A 72 1.15 -10.23 7.27
CA GLU A 72 0.42 -11.40 6.76
C GLU A 72 1.28 -12.42 6.00
N SER A 73 2.59 -12.42 6.24
CA SER A 73 3.55 -13.30 5.56
C SER A 73 3.53 -13.18 4.03
N ARG A 74 3.10 -12.02 3.51
CA ARG A 74 3.01 -11.76 2.08
C ARG A 74 3.74 -10.48 1.74
N LEU A 75 4.77 -10.56 0.90
CA LEU A 75 5.55 -9.39 0.52
C LEU A 75 4.70 -8.43 -0.33
N GLY A 76 4.83 -7.14 -0.06
CA GLY A 76 4.30 -6.10 -0.93
C GLY A 76 4.93 -4.75 -0.63
N LEU A 77 4.72 -3.79 -1.53
CA LEU A 77 5.02 -2.40 -1.25
C LEU A 77 3.81 -1.80 -0.53
N LEU A 78 4.00 -1.41 0.73
CA LEU A 78 3.03 -0.70 1.54
C LEU A 78 3.30 0.80 1.49
N TYR A 79 2.39 1.55 0.87
CA TYR A 79 2.30 3.00 1.02
C TYR A 79 1.47 3.33 2.26
N ASN A 80 1.96 4.19 3.14
CA ASN A 80 1.27 4.66 4.34
C ASN A 80 1.21 6.18 4.33
N ARG A 81 0.03 6.75 4.07
CA ARG A 81 -0.17 8.20 4.12
C ARG A 81 -0.22 8.69 5.56
N LYS A 82 0.57 9.71 5.90
CA LYS A 82 0.66 10.30 7.25
C LYS A 82 0.01 11.67 7.37
N LYS A 83 -0.13 12.39 6.26
CA LYS A 83 -0.76 13.72 6.23
C LYS A 83 -2.10 13.67 5.52
N PRO A 84 -3.08 14.47 5.93
CA PRO A 84 -4.33 14.60 5.19
C PRO A 84 -4.09 14.97 3.71
N LEU A 85 -5.03 14.57 2.87
CA LEU A 85 -5.12 14.99 1.46
C LEU A 85 -6.52 15.54 1.22
N PRO A 86 -6.65 16.65 0.49
CA PRO A 86 -7.96 17.13 0.09
C PRO A 86 -8.62 16.17 -0.90
N GLY A 87 -9.95 16.21 -0.97
CA GLY A 87 -10.74 15.41 -1.89
C GLY A 87 -11.45 14.24 -1.21
N SER A 88 -12.19 13.49 -2.02
CA SER A 88 -12.96 12.30 -1.61
C SER A 88 -12.03 11.14 -1.21
N LEU A 89 -12.57 10.06 -0.63
CA LEU A 89 -11.80 8.84 -0.41
C LEU A 89 -11.28 8.28 -1.74
N ALA A 90 -12.07 8.32 -2.81
CA ALA A 90 -11.64 7.87 -4.13
C ALA A 90 -10.43 8.67 -4.66
N ASP A 91 -10.38 9.99 -4.42
CA ASP A 91 -9.22 10.83 -4.78
C ASP A 91 -7.97 10.48 -3.97
N LYS A 92 -8.15 10.29 -2.66
CA LYS A 92 -7.07 9.88 -1.75
C LYS A 92 -6.51 8.50 -2.15
N LEU A 93 -7.38 7.55 -2.52
CA LEU A 93 -7.00 6.22 -2.99
C LEU A 93 -6.25 6.28 -4.32
N ARG A 94 -6.70 7.12 -5.26
CA ARG A 94 -6.02 7.34 -6.54
C ARG A 94 -4.60 7.85 -6.34
N GLN A 95 -4.42 8.85 -5.48
CA GLN A 95 -3.09 9.36 -5.15
C GLN A 95 -2.21 8.28 -4.50
N ALA A 96 -2.75 7.55 -3.52
CA ALA A 96 -2.01 6.49 -2.84
C ALA A 96 -1.58 5.38 -3.81
N TRP A 97 -2.46 5.00 -4.75
CA TRP A 97 -2.16 4.02 -5.79
C TRP A 97 -1.07 4.53 -6.74
N GLU A 98 -1.17 5.76 -7.23
CA GLU A 98 -0.18 6.35 -8.14
C GLU A 98 1.21 6.39 -7.48
N SER A 99 1.30 6.87 -6.24
CA SER A 99 2.55 6.87 -5.46
C SER A 99 3.09 5.46 -5.25
N ALA A 100 2.26 4.53 -4.76
CA ALA A 100 2.67 3.16 -4.52
C ALA A 100 3.12 2.46 -5.82
N TRP A 101 2.37 2.61 -6.90
CA TRP A 101 2.66 1.96 -8.17
C TRP A 101 3.91 2.53 -8.85
N ALA A 102 4.13 3.85 -8.76
CA ALA A 102 5.36 4.47 -9.22
C ALA A 102 6.58 3.91 -8.47
N ALA A 103 6.50 3.80 -7.13
CA ALA A 103 7.56 3.20 -6.32
C ALA A 103 7.77 1.71 -6.63
N CYS A 104 6.69 0.92 -6.85
CA CYS A 104 6.79 -0.47 -7.29
C CYS A 104 7.60 -0.59 -8.57
N ARG A 105 7.21 0.17 -9.60
CA ARG A 105 7.88 0.18 -10.89
C ARG A 105 9.33 0.62 -10.80
N ARG A 106 9.64 1.57 -9.92
CA ARG A 106 11.02 2.02 -9.69
C ARG A 106 11.86 0.91 -9.07
N LEU A 107 11.37 0.26 -8.01
CA LEU A 107 12.05 -0.88 -7.36
C LEU A 107 12.35 -2.01 -8.35
N GLU A 108 11.43 -2.33 -9.26
CA GLU A 108 11.64 -3.38 -10.27
C GLU A 108 12.81 -3.11 -11.24
N GLN A 109 13.24 -1.85 -11.36
CA GLN A 109 14.35 -1.41 -12.21
C GLN A 109 15.68 -1.30 -11.45
N GLU A 110 15.65 -1.30 -10.12
CA GLU A 110 16.84 -1.20 -9.28
C GLU A 110 17.73 -2.43 -9.48
N PRO A 111 19.06 -2.26 -9.59
CA PRO A 111 19.99 -3.36 -9.78
C PRO A 111 19.85 -4.47 -8.75
N GLU A 112 19.61 -4.11 -7.48
CA GLU A 112 19.46 -5.04 -6.35
C GLU A 112 18.24 -5.95 -6.43
N PHE A 113 17.26 -5.63 -7.28
CA PHE A 113 15.99 -6.35 -7.39
C PHE A 113 15.65 -6.77 -8.83
N ARG A 114 16.54 -6.47 -9.78
CA ARG A 114 16.31 -6.72 -11.20
C ARG A 114 16.13 -8.22 -11.46
N GLY A 115 14.92 -8.58 -11.90
CA GLY A 115 14.57 -9.97 -12.25
C GLY A 115 14.12 -10.81 -11.06
N GLU A 116 14.32 -10.34 -9.83
CA GLU A 116 13.87 -11.03 -8.61
C GLU A 116 12.56 -10.45 -8.07
N MET A 117 12.38 -9.13 -8.17
CA MET A 117 11.17 -8.45 -7.68
C MET A 117 10.25 -8.04 -8.82
N ARG A 118 8.99 -8.43 -8.71
CA ARG A 118 7.88 -7.97 -9.56
C ARG A 118 6.64 -7.76 -8.70
N PHE A 119 5.86 -6.75 -9.00
CA PHE A 119 4.62 -6.43 -8.33
C PHE A 119 3.41 -6.79 -9.19
N ASP A 120 2.30 -7.08 -8.53
CA ASP A 120 1.03 -7.39 -9.18
C ASP A 120 0.05 -6.23 -9.07
N ALA A 121 -0.17 -5.53 -10.18
CA ALA A 121 -1.17 -4.46 -10.27
C ALA A 121 -2.62 -4.97 -10.20
N ASN A 122 -2.86 -6.29 -10.18
CA ASN A 122 -4.18 -6.90 -10.15
C ASN A 122 -4.65 -7.27 -8.74
N SER A 123 -3.81 -7.10 -7.71
CA SER A 123 -4.20 -7.38 -6.33
C SER A 123 -3.55 -6.43 -5.36
N CYS A 124 -4.34 -5.88 -4.45
CA CYS A 124 -3.84 -5.00 -3.40
C CYS A 124 -4.72 -5.08 -2.14
N GLU A 125 -4.24 -4.45 -1.07
CA GLU A 125 -5.02 -4.20 0.14
C GLU A 125 -5.10 -2.70 0.43
N VAL A 126 -6.30 -2.24 0.79
CA VAL A 126 -6.54 -0.93 1.38
C VAL A 126 -6.74 -1.10 2.87
N ILE A 127 -6.04 -0.29 3.68
CA ILE A 127 -6.08 -0.36 5.14
C ILE A 127 -6.41 1.02 5.69
N PHE A 128 -7.41 1.10 6.57
CA PHE A 128 -7.82 2.35 7.20
C PHE A 128 -7.22 2.44 8.61
N ASN A 129 -6.34 3.42 8.85
CA ASN A 129 -5.69 3.56 10.16
C ASN A 129 -6.53 4.30 11.19
N ASP A 130 -7.48 5.13 10.74
CA ASP A 130 -8.35 5.92 11.62
C ASP A 130 -9.43 5.06 12.25
N ARG A 131 -9.07 4.20 13.21
CA ARG A 131 -9.97 3.19 13.79
C ARG A 131 -11.23 3.76 14.46
N LEU A 132 -11.18 5.02 14.89
CA LEU A 132 -12.34 5.73 15.42
C LEU A 132 -13.36 6.09 14.32
N LEU A 133 -12.87 6.41 13.12
CA LEU A 133 -13.68 6.80 11.96
C LEU A 133 -14.09 5.60 11.11
N ALA A 134 -13.17 4.64 10.97
CA ALA A 134 -13.35 3.40 10.22
C ALA A 134 -13.06 2.16 11.10
N PRO A 135 -13.92 1.84 12.08
CA PRO A 135 -13.77 0.61 12.85
C PRO A 135 -13.93 -0.62 11.96
N ASN A 136 -13.27 -1.74 12.30
CA ASN A 136 -13.38 -2.97 11.51
C ASN A 136 -14.73 -3.68 11.75
N THR A 137 -15.79 -3.17 11.13
CA THR A 137 -17.14 -3.73 11.18
C THR A 137 -17.70 -3.95 9.76
N PRO A 138 -18.64 -4.90 9.57
CA PRO A 138 -19.36 -5.02 8.30
C PRO A 138 -20.03 -3.72 7.88
N GLU A 139 -20.61 -2.98 8.83
CA GLU A 139 -21.33 -1.72 8.58
C GLU A 139 -20.40 -0.64 8.03
N THR A 140 -19.19 -0.52 8.60
CA THR A 140 -18.18 0.42 8.08
C THR A 140 -17.70 0.01 6.68
N PHE A 141 -17.53 -1.29 6.41
CA PHE A 141 -17.16 -1.75 5.09
C PHE A 141 -18.23 -1.43 4.05
N GLU A 142 -19.50 -1.69 4.35
CA GLU A 142 -20.61 -1.34 3.45
C GLU A 142 -20.75 0.18 3.26
N ALA A 143 -20.45 0.98 4.27
CA ALA A 143 -20.44 2.44 4.14
C ALA A 143 -19.34 2.97 3.20
N LEU A 144 -18.16 2.35 3.21
CA LEU A 144 -17.02 2.73 2.35
C LEU A 144 -17.03 2.06 0.97
N ARG A 145 -17.85 1.01 0.80
CA ARG A 145 -17.92 0.22 -0.43
C ARG A 145 -18.16 1.07 -1.69
N PRO A 146 -19.06 2.07 -1.74
CA PRO A 146 -19.30 2.84 -2.95
C PRO A 146 -18.05 3.57 -3.47
N GLU A 147 -17.29 4.21 -2.59
CA GLU A 147 -16.06 4.94 -2.97
C GLU A 147 -14.92 3.98 -3.34
N LEU A 148 -14.83 2.82 -2.67
CA LEU A 148 -13.91 1.75 -3.05
C LEU A 148 -14.26 1.20 -4.45
N GLU A 149 -15.54 0.95 -4.72
CA GLU A 149 -16.00 0.46 -6.01
C GLU A 149 -15.77 1.49 -7.13
N GLU A 150 -16.01 2.76 -6.88
CA GLU A 150 -15.70 3.84 -7.81
C GLU A 150 -14.21 3.85 -8.18
N PHE A 151 -13.34 3.82 -7.16
CA PHE A 151 -11.89 3.79 -7.37
C PHE A 151 -11.44 2.56 -8.17
N PHE A 152 -11.84 1.35 -7.74
CA PHE A 152 -11.42 0.12 -8.39
C PHE A 152 -12.04 -0.09 -9.78
N ALA A 153 -13.26 0.42 -10.02
CA ALA A 153 -13.85 0.44 -11.35
C ALA A 153 -13.04 1.33 -12.30
N GLY A 154 -12.53 2.48 -11.83
CA GLY A 154 -11.62 3.33 -12.59
C GLY A 154 -10.27 2.65 -12.87
N LEU A 155 -9.77 1.82 -11.96
CA LEU A 155 -8.47 1.16 -12.08
C LEU A 155 -8.50 -0.11 -12.95
N TRP A 156 -9.53 -0.95 -12.79
CA TRP A 156 -9.58 -2.29 -13.39
C TRP A 156 -10.76 -2.53 -14.34
N GLY A 157 -11.67 -1.56 -14.46
CA GLY A 157 -12.94 -1.69 -15.17
C GLY A 157 -14.11 -2.02 -14.23
N ALA A 158 -15.32 -1.66 -14.63
CA ALA A 158 -16.52 -2.00 -13.87
C ALA A 158 -16.81 -3.52 -13.94
N ARG A 159 -17.21 -4.11 -12.80
CA ARG A 159 -17.57 -5.55 -12.67
C ARG A 159 -16.45 -6.54 -12.99
N THR A 160 -15.20 -6.09 -12.99
CA THR A 160 -14.01 -6.92 -13.24
C THR A 160 -13.14 -7.07 -12.00
N PHE A 161 -13.71 -6.93 -10.80
CA PHE A 161 -12.98 -7.05 -9.54
C PHE A 161 -13.89 -7.51 -8.39
N THR A 162 -13.26 -7.96 -7.31
CA THR A 162 -13.90 -8.32 -6.05
C THR A 162 -13.32 -7.50 -4.91
N LEU A 163 -14.16 -7.12 -3.95
CA LEU A 163 -13.76 -6.49 -2.69
C LEU A 163 -14.18 -7.37 -1.53
N ALA A 164 -13.25 -7.69 -0.64
CA ALA A 164 -13.50 -8.49 0.54
C ALA A 164 -12.93 -7.81 1.80
N ARG A 165 -13.75 -7.68 2.84
CA ARG A 165 -13.26 -7.35 4.18
C ARG A 165 -12.46 -8.54 4.72
N VAL A 166 -11.23 -8.29 5.15
CA VAL A 166 -10.33 -9.32 5.67
C VAL A 166 -9.84 -8.98 7.08
N GLY A 167 -9.38 -10.01 7.80
CA GLY A 167 -8.87 -9.88 9.16
C GLY A 167 -9.95 -9.89 10.25
N GLU A 168 -9.51 -9.71 11.48
CA GLU A 168 -10.34 -9.87 12.68
C GLU A 168 -10.93 -8.52 13.17
N PRO A 169 -12.07 -8.51 13.87
CA PRO A 169 -12.71 -7.26 14.33
C PRO A 169 -11.81 -6.35 15.19
N ARG A 170 -10.80 -6.93 15.87
CA ARG A 170 -9.84 -6.18 16.69
C ARG A 170 -8.68 -5.57 15.89
N GLU A 171 -8.61 -5.82 14.60
CA GLU A 171 -7.59 -5.26 13.72
C GLU A 171 -8.06 -3.93 13.11
N ARG A 172 -7.23 -3.35 12.26
CA ARG A 172 -7.65 -2.23 11.39
C ARG A 172 -8.58 -2.77 10.32
N LEU A 173 -9.51 -1.94 9.84
CA LEU A 173 -10.32 -2.32 8.69
C LEU A 173 -9.40 -2.49 7.47
N ARG A 174 -9.44 -3.68 6.88
CA ARG A 174 -8.71 -4.04 5.68
C ARG A 174 -9.67 -4.52 4.61
N VAL A 175 -9.47 -4.04 3.40
CA VAL A 175 -10.20 -4.46 2.22
C VAL A 175 -9.19 -5.03 1.24
N HIS A 176 -9.30 -6.32 0.98
CA HIS A 176 -8.59 -6.97 -0.11
C HIS A 176 -9.34 -6.75 -1.40
N ALA A 177 -8.62 -6.27 -2.41
CA ALA A 177 -9.15 -6.02 -3.74
C ALA A 177 -8.37 -6.88 -4.75
N ALA A 178 -9.09 -7.53 -5.64
CA ALA A 178 -8.50 -8.36 -6.68
C ALA A 178 -9.27 -8.19 -7.99
N LYS A 179 -8.53 -7.98 -9.09
CA LYS A 179 -9.07 -8.02 -10.44
C LYS A 179 -9.49 -9.46 -10.76
N ALA A 180 -10.68 -9.61 -11.31
CA ALA A 180 -11.16 -10.88 -11.82
C ALA A 180 -10.25 -11.38 -12.96
N PRO A 181 -10.01 -12.69 -13.06
CA PRO A 181 -9.35 -13.26 -14.23
C PRO A 181 -10.16 -12.92 -15.49
N ALA A 182 -9.44 -12.63 -16.58
CA ALA A 182 -10.03 -12.40 -17.90
C ALA A 182 -10.61 -13.68 -18.49
#